data_AF-A0A1W9KWV2-F1
#
_entry.id   AF-A0A1W9KWV2-F1
#
_cell.length_a   1.000
_cell.length_b   1.000
_cell.length_c   1.000
_cell.angle_alpha   90.00
_cell.angle_beta   90.00
_cell.angle_gamma   90.00
#
_symmetry.space_group_name_H-M   'P 1'
#
loop_
_entity.id
_entity.type
_entity.pdbx_description
1 polymer ?
#
loop_
_entity_poly.entity_id
_entity_poly.type
_entity_poly.pdbx_seq_one_letter_code
_entity_poly.pdbx_strand_id
1 'polypeptide(L)'
;MEGDVLYDHISAYNSDWSAAINDVVHTIQVRSPARAGSTVDQSAREVFARNWDSEVKIELFTHMKKVSPVQITTTQGRLYIALWKGSLNTLYPDQTSKPSMPILAQQVSKNLEQLTAVASTFAESHPTFAMVRDLSNSVLRDKFQKILTAIRPHMMTDPITLTPTAAKFQDAETIAPTVEVALFPTVGIDLEHLENLVKKAVYLPGKDAKKDMFRLSAHGVLV
;
A
#
# COMPACT_ATOMS: atom_id res chain seq x y z
N MET A 1 -26.74 -0.88 12.82
CA MET A 1 -25.45 -0.18 13.00
C MET A 1 -24.57 -0.61 11.86
N GLU A 2 -24.32 0.28 10.90
CA GLU A 2 -23.48 -0.05 9.75
C GLU A 2 -22.19 0.76 9.85
N GLY A 3 -21.06 0.09 9.71
CA GLY A 3 -19.74 0.70 9.67
C GLY A 3 -18.69 -0.08 10.44
N ASP A 4 -17.43 0.17 10.11
CA ASP A 4 -16.29 -0.57 10.62
C ASP A 4 -15.91 -0.13 12.04
N VAL A 5 -15.34 -1.06 12.80
CA VAL A 5 -14.76 -0.81 14.11
C VAL A 5 -13.26 -1.06 14.01
N LEU A 6 -12.47 -0.08 14.43
CA LEU A 6 -11.01 -0.09 14.37
C LEU A 6 -10.45 -0.08 15.79
N TYR A 7 -9.58 -1.03 16.08
CA TYR A 7 -8.87 -1.20 17.33
C TYR A 7 -7.41 -0.78 17.19
N ASP A 8 -6.83 -0.29 18.28
CA ASP A 8 -5.45 0.20 18.35
C ASP A 8 -4.42 -0.91 18.62
N HIS A 9 -4.86 -2.13 18.97
CA HIS A 9 -3.97 -3.25 19.25
C HIS A 9 -4.13 -4.41 18.26
N ILE A 10 -3.00 -5.01 17.86
CA ILE A 10 -2.97 -6.06 16.83
C ILE A 10 -3.67 -7.36 17.25
N SER A 11 -3.71 -7.67 18.56
CA SER A 11 -4.40 -8.87 19.07
C SER A 11 -5.90 -8.86 18.75
N ALA A 12 -6.52 -7.68 18.62
CA ALA A 12 -7.92 -7.53 18.22
C ALA A 12 -8.22 -8.05 16.80
N TYR A 13 -7.19 -8.23 15.96
CA TYR A 13 -7.34 -8.70 14.59
C TYR A 13 -6.84 -10.14 14.37
N ASN A 14 -5.93 -10.62 15.24
CA ASN A 14 -5.20 -11.87 15.03
C ASN A 14 -5.44 -12.94 16.10
N SER A 15 -6.16 -12.62 17.18
CA SER A 15 -6.31 -13.50 18.35
C SER A 15 -7.76 -13.72 18.72
N ASP A 16 -8.00 -14.60 19.68
CA ASP A 16 -9.32 -14.76 20.26
C ASP A 16 -9.77 -13.46 20.94
N TRP A 17 -11.01 -13.05 20.66
CA TRP A 17 -11.56 -11.77 21.07
C TRP A 17 -11.61 -11.62 22.59
N SER A 18 -11.89 -12.72 23.31
CA SER A 18 -12.01 -12.73 24.77
C SER A 18 -10.70 -12.35 25.48
N ALA A 19 -9.56 -12.69 24.87
CA ALA A 19 -8.24 -12.30 25.35
C ALA A 19 -7.88 -10.89 24.88
N ALA A 20 -8.09 -10.60 23.59
CA ALA A 20 -7.66 -9.35 22.95
C ALA A 20 -8.32 -8.10 23.53
N ILE A 21 -9.56 -8.19 24.02
CA ILE A 21 -10.29 -7.03 24.58
C ILE A 21 -9.55 -6.35 25.73
N ASN A 22 -8.70 -7.09 26.47
CA ASN A 22 -7.94 -6.53 27.59
C ASN A 22 -6.75 -5.67 27.11
N ASP A 23 -6.28 -5.88 25.88
CA ASP A 23 -5.16 -5.13 25.29
C ASP A 23 -5.63 -3.85 24.58
N VAL A 24 -6.92 -3.78 24.22
CA VAL A 24 -7.49 -2.65 23.48
C VAL A 24 -7.69 -1.46 24.41
N VAL A 25 -6.97 -0.37 24.15
CA VAL A 25 -7.10 0.87 24.90
C VAL A 25 -8.03 1.82 24.16
N HIS A 26 -7.84 2.01 22.87
CA HIS A 26 -8.62 2.92 22.04
C HIS A 26 -9.39 2.17 20.94
N THR A 27 -10.61 2.64 20.67
CA THR A 27 -11.44 2.11 19.58
C THR A 27 -12.12 3.24 18.84
N ILE A 28 -12.12 3.15 17.51
CA ILE A 28 -12.83 4.07 16.62
C ILE A 28 -13.96 3.30 15.95
N GLN A 29 -15.20 3.77 16.13
CA GLN A 29 -16.34 3.25 15.40
C GLN A 29 -16.76 4.21 14.29
N VAL A 30 -16.68 3.77 13.04
CA VAL A 30 -17.18 4.52 11.89
C VAL A 30 -18.69 4.30 11.81
N ARG A 31 -19.48 5.38 11.79
CA ARG A 31 -20.95 5.32 11.80
C ARG A 31 -21.59 5.66 10.45
N SER A 32 -20.91 6.50 9.68
CA SER A 32 -21.40 6.96 8.39
C SER A 32 -20.20 7.15 7.48
N PRO A 33 -19.69 6.08 6.85
CA PRO A 33 -18.74 6.24 5.78
C PRO A 33 -19.46 6.90 4.60
N ALA A 34 -18.86 7.92 3.98
CA ALA A 34 -19.35 8.40 2.70
C ALA A 34 -19.35 7.23 1.70
N ARG A 35 -20.54 6.84 1.23
CA ARG A 35 -20.68 5.86 0.16
C ARG A 35 -20.43 6.60 -1.16
N ALA A 36 -19.18 6.65 -1.58
CA ALA A 36 -18.87 7.09 -2.94
C ALA A 36 -19.50 6.09 -3.93
N GLY A 37 -20.45 6.54 -4.74
CA GLY A 37 -20.90 5.75 -5.88
C GLY A 37 -19.72 5.53 -6.82
N SER A 38 -19.34 4.28 -7.04
CA SER A 38 -18.27 3.94 -7.99
C SER A 38 -18.80 4.16 -9.41
N THR A 39 -18.32 5.19 -10.09
CA THR A 39 -18.42 5.26 -11.54
C THR A 39 -17.35 4.36 -12.16
N VAL A 40 -17.72 3.62 -13.20
CA VAL A 40 -16.97 2.44 -13.72
C VAL A 40 -15.60 2.78 -14.33
N ASP A 41 -15.32 4.05 -14.64
CA ASP A 41 -14.11 4.47 -15.39
C ASP A 41 -13.06 5.27 -14.60
N GLN A 42 -13.18 5.36 -13.27
CA GLN A 42 -12.24 6.18 -12.51
C GLN A 42 -10.92 5.47 -12.21
N SER A 43 -9.82 6.21 -12.37
CA SER A 43 -8.51 5.73 -11.96
C SER A 43 -8.45 5.53 -10.43
N ALA A 44 -7.66 4.56 -9.96
CA ALA A 44 -7.50 4.32 -8.51
C ALA A 44 -7.07 5.58 -7.74
N ARG A 45 -6.27 6.45 -8.39
CA ARG A 45 -5.86 7.74 -7.84
C ARG A 45 -7.02 8.71 -7.66
N GLU A 46 -7.93 8.80 -8.62
CA GLU A 46 -9.13 9.65 -8.53
C GLU A 46 -10.06 9.16 -7.42
N VAL A 47 -10.25 7.84 -7.32
CA VAL A 47 -11.05 7.24 -6.25
C VAL A 47 -10.44 7.58 -4.88
N PHE A 48 -9.13 7.40 -4.72
CA PHE A 48 -8.42 7.75 -3.49
C PHE A 48 -8.54 9.24 -3.17
N ALA A 49 -8.34 10.12 -4.15
CA ALA A 49 -8.43 11.57 -3.98
C ALA A 49 -9.83 12.04 -3.57
N ARG A 50 -10.88 11.49 -4.18
CA ARG A 50 -12.26 11.78 -3.79
C ARG A 50 -12.55 11.30 -2.36
N ASN A 51 -12.10 10.09 -2.02
CA ASN A 51 -12.30 9.51 -0.71
C ASN A 51 -11.58 10.33 0.37
N TRP A 52 -10.38 10.84 0.09
CA TRP A 52 -9.56 11.64 1.00
C TRP A 52 -10.33 12.79 1.67
N ASP A 53 -11.15 13.48 0.88
CA ASP A 53 -11.92 14.65 1.31
C ASP A 53 -13.37 14.31 1.70
N SER A 54 -13.76 13.05 1.58
CA SER A 54 -15.10 12.62 1.90
C SER A 54 -15.35 12.65 3.41
N GLU A 55 -16.49 13.20 3.81
CA GLU A 55 -16.91 13.26 5.22
C GLU A 55 -17.08 11.85 5.80
N VAL A 56 -16.62 11.68 7.04
CA VAL A 56 -16.95 10.52 7.87
C VAL A 56 -17.32 10.98 9.26
N LYS A 57 -18.26 10.24 9.85
CA LYS A 57 -18.67 10.45 11.22
C LYS A 57 -18.25 9.27 12.08
N ILE A 58 -17.51 9.55 13.15
CA ILE A 58 -16.87 8.54 14.00
C ILE A 58 -17.21 8.75 15.48
N GLU A 59 -17.10 7.69 16.26
CA GLU A 59 -17.17 7.73 17.71
C GLU A 59 -15.90 7.12 18.32
N LEU A 60 -15.40 7.73 19.39
CA LEU A 60 -14.21 7.29 20.10
C LEU A 60 -14.58 6.59 21.40
N PHE A 61 -13.90 5.49 21.66
CA PHE A 61 -14.00 4.74 22.89
C PHE A 61 -12.60 4.56 23.50
N THR A 62 -12.56 4.52 24.83
CA THR A 62 -11.38 4.15 25.61
C THR A 62 -11.80 3.03 26.56
N HIS A 63 -11.08 1.91 26.54
CA HIS A 63 -11.45 0.68 27.25
C HIS A 63 -12.91 0.30 27.02
N MET A 64 -13.34 0.32 25.75
CA MET A 64 -14.71 0.06 25.29
C MET A 64 -15.80 0.98 25.89
N LYS A 65 -15.42 2.05 26.58
CA LYS A 65 -16.33 3.09 27.09
C LYS A 65 -16.27 4.30 26.18
N LYS A 66 -17.44 4.79 25.77
CA LYS A 66 -17.56 5.96 24.90
C LYS A 66 -16.95 7.18 25.61
N VAL A 67 -15.96 7.83 24.98
CA VAL A 67 -15.23 8.97 25.55
C VAL A 67 -15.90 10.29 25.20
N SER A 68 -16.44 10.39 23.99
CA SER A 68 -17.10 11.60 23.52
C SER A 68 -18.63 11.45 23.57
N PRO A 69 -19.37 12.38 24.22
CA PRO A 69 -20.82 12.36 24.15
C PRO A 69 -21.32 12.63 22.72
N VAL A 70 -20.52 13.33 21.90
CA VAL A 70 -20.87 13.75 20.55
C VAL A 70 -20.03 13.01 19.50
N GLN A 71 -20.67 12.66 18.40
CA GLN A 71 -20.03 12.07 17.23
C GLN A 71 -19.07 13.09 16.58
N ILE A 72 -17.85 12.66 16.23
CA ILE A 72 -16.87 13.51 15.56
C ILE A 72 -17.15 13.45 14.06
N THR A 73 -17.36 14.61 13.44
CA THR A 73 -17.44 14.75 11.98
C THR A 73 -16.07 15.17 11.45
N THR A 74 -15.48 14.37 10.56
CA THR A 74 -14.14 14.58 10.01
C THR A 74 -14.07 14.08 8.56
N THR A 75 -12.88 13.92 7.97
CA THR A 75 -12.71 13.33 6.63
C THR A 75 -12.00 11.98 6.67
N GLN A 76 -12.16 11.15 5.62
CA GLN A 76 -11.42 9.87 5.54
C GLN A 76 -9.90 10.10 5.56
N GLY A 77 -9.40 11.17 4.94
CA GLY A 77 -7.98 11.50 4.96
C GLY A 77 -7.46 11.80 6.37
N ARG A 78 -8.24 12.53 7.18
CA ARG A 78 -7.90 12.78 8.59
C ARG A 78 -7.92 11.49 9.42
N LEU A 79 -8.93 10.65 9.23
CA LEU A 79 -9.01 9.34 9.86
C LEU A 79 -7.80 8.47 9.46
N TYR A 80 -7.47 8.42 8.17
CA TYR A 80 -6.33 7.69 7.64
C TYR A 80 -5.01 8.13 8.28
N ILE A 81 -4.74 9.43 8.34
CA ILE A 81 -3.52 9.96 8.99
C ILE A 81 -3.53 9.68 10.49
N ALA A 82 -4.67 9.81 11.17
CA ALA A 82 -4.77 9.52 12.60
C ALA A 82 -4.40 8.07 12.90
N LEU A 83 -4.88 7.12 12.08
CA LEU A 83 -4.56 5.70 12.19
C LEU A 83 -3.09 5.41 11.87
N TRP A 84 -2.57 6.02 10.80
CA TRP A 84 -1.20 5.79 10.35
C TRP A 84 -0.15 6.39 11.31
N LYS A 85 -0.36 7.64 11.73
CA LYS A 85 0.61 8.38 12.56
C LYS A 85 0.30 8.31 14.05
N GLY A 86 -0.77 7.62 14.45
CA GLY A 86 -1.15 7.42 15.86
C GLY A 86 -1.62 8.70 16.56
N SER A 87 -2.13 9.70 15.83
CA SER A 87 -2.51 11.01 16.39
C SER A 87 -4.00 11.27 16.24
N LEU A 88 -4.77 11.06 17.32
CA LEU A 88 -6.22 11.32 17.34
C LEU A 88 -6.55 12.82 17.19
N ASN A 89 -5.63 13.72 17.52
CA ASN A 89 -5.83 15.17 17.35
C ASN A 89 -6.08 15.54 15.87
N THR A 90 -5.57 14.75 14.91
CA THR A 90 -5.80 14.97 13.48
C THR A 90 -7.28 14.81 13.08
N LEU A 91 -8.08 14.13 13.90
CA LEU A 91 -9.51 13.93 13.66
C LEU A 91 -10.32 15.24 13.79
N TYR A 92 -9.82 16.23 14.53
CA TYR A 92 -10.51 17.49 14.82
C TYR A 92 -10.11 18.57 13.80
N PRO A 93 -11.00 18.92 12.84
CA PRO A 93 -10.64 19.82 11.74
C PRO A 93 -10.34 21.26 12.15
N ASP A 94 -10.88 21.68 13.29
CA ASP A 94 -10.68 22.98 13.94
C ASP A 94 -9.33 23.08 14.68
N GLN A 95 -8.71 21.96 15.03
CA GLN A 95 -7.46 21.92 15.80
C GLN A 95 -6.22 21.72 14.94
N THR A 96 -6.37 21.17 13.73
CA THR A 96 -5.25 20.78 12.88
C THR A 96 -5.49 21.16 11.43
N SER A 97 -4.42 21.47 10.70
CA SER A 97 -4.50 21.71 9.25
C SER A 97 -4.97 20.47 8.50
N LYS A 98 -5.52 20.68 7.29
CA LYS A 98 -5.90 19.58 6.40
C LYS A 98 -4.64 18.77 6.04
N PRO A 99 -4.63 17.44 6.26
CA PRO A 99 -3.47 16.64 5.95
C PRO A 99 -3.24 16.56 4.43
N SER A 100 -1.96 16.52 4.04
CA SER A 100 -1.57 16.19 2.68
C SER A 100 -1.86 14.73 2.37
N MET A 101 -2.20 14.47 1.11
CA MET A 101 -2.38 13.11 0.60
C MET A 101 -1.02 12.39 0.58
N PRO A 102 -0.94 11.12 1.01
CA PRO A 102 0.29 10.36 0.95
C PRO A 102 0.71 10.12 -0.51
N ILE A 103 2.01 9.93 -0.72
CA ILE A 103 2.57 9.50 -1.99
C ILE A 103 2.14 8.06 -2.26
N LEU A 104 1.43 7.83 -3.37
CA LEU A 104 0.89 6.53 -3.75
C LEU A 104 1.90 5.71 -4.58
N ALA A 105 1.68 4.40 -4.70
CA ALA A 105 2.57 3.48 -5.41
C ALA A 105 2.96 3.92 -6.84
N GLN A 106 2.03 4.51 -7.60
CA GLN A 106 2.30 5.01 -8.96
C GLN A 106 3.31 6.18 -8.99
N GLN A 107 3.36 6.97 -7.92
CA GLN A 107 4.34 8.05 -7.80
C GLN A 107 5.69 7.48 -7.36
N VAL A 108 5.70 6.54 -6.41
CA VAL A 108 6.92 5.84 -5.98
C VAL A 108 7.56 5.09 -7.15
N SER A 109 6.74 4.47 -8.03
CA SER A 109 7.25 3.69 -9.15
C SER A 109 8.06 4.50 -10.16
N LYS A 110 7.84 5.82 -10.24
CA LYS A 110 8.60 6.73 -11.12
C LYS A 110 10.03 6.98 -10.63
N ASN A 111 10.30 6.69 -9.36
CA ASN A 111 11.57 6.94 -8.71
C ASN A 111 12.28 5.63 -8.30
N LEU A 112 11.89 4.49 -8.89
CA LEU A 112 12.50 3.18 -8.58
C LEU A 112 14.00 3.12 -8.88
N GLU A 113 14.49 3.94 -9.81
CA GLU A 113 15.93 4.02 -10.12
C GLU A 113 16.78 4.43 -8.91
N GLN A 114 16.19 5.14 -7.94
CA GLN A 114 16.88 5.48 -6.68
C GLN A 114 17.20 4.25 -5.83
N LEU A 115 16.54 3.12 -6.10
CA LEU A 115 16.70 1.88 -5.35
C LEU A 115 17.88 1.04 -5.81
N THR A 116 18.46 1.29 -6.98
CA THR A 116 19.51 0.44 -7.55
C THR A 116 20.62 0.17 -6.52
N ALA A 117 21.11 1.22 -5.85
CA ALA A 117 22.15 1.07 -4.83
C ALA A 117 21.71 0.24 -3.61
N VAL A 118 20.44 0.35 -3.19
CA VAL A 118 19.91 -0.41 -2.04
C VAL A 118 19.64 -1.85 -2.44
N ALA A 119 19.00 -2.07 -3.58
CA ALA A 119 18.71 -3.39 -4.12
C ALA A 119 19.99 -4.20 -4.34
N SER A 120 21.08 -3.57 -4.82
CA SER A 120 22.38 -4.22 -4.96
C SER A 120 22.95 -4.76 -3.64
N THR A 121 22.62 -4.15 -2.49
CA THR A 121 23.06 -4.68 -1.17
C THR A 121 22.33 -5.95 -0.75
N PHE A 122 21.14 -6.20 -1.29
CA PHE A 122 20.35 -7.41 -1.03
C PHE A 122 20.53 -8.47 -2.11
N ALA A 123 20.97 -8.06 -3.30
CA ALA A 123 21.07 -8.91 -4.47
C ALA A 123 22.33 -9.78 -4.50
N GLU A 124 23.38 -9.49 -3.72
CA GLU A 124 24.66 -10.24 -3.75
C GLU A 124 25.23 -10.41 -5.18
N SER A 125 25.09 -9.38 -6.03
CA SER A 125 25.47 -9.40 -7.46
C SER A 125 24.63 -10.29 -8.39
N HIS A 126 23.51 -10.81 -7.90
CA HIS A 126 22.54 -11.53 -8.72
C HIS A 126 21.58 -10.58 -9.46
N PRO A 127 21.23 -10.87 -10.74
CA PRO A 127 20.20 -10.12 -11.45
C PRO A 127 18.92 -10.07 -10.65
N THR A 128 18.44 -8.86 -10.39
CA THR A 128 17.32 -8.62 -9.49
C THR A 128 16.27 -7.77 -10.17
N PHE A 129 15.03 -8.21 -10.13
CA PHE A 129 13.90 -7.37 -10.53
C PHE A 129 13.33 -6.68 -9.29
N ALA A 130 13.10 -5.37 -9.37
CA ALA A 130 12.49 -4.59 -8.31
C ALA A 130 11.19 -3.93 -8.80
N MET A 131 10.13 -3.99 -7.99
CA MET A 131 8.87 -3.31 -8.28
C MET A 131 8.23 -2.71 -7.03
N VAL A 132 7.43 -1.68 -7.24
CA VAL A 132 6.51 -1.19 -6.19
C VAL A 132 5.30 -2.11 -6.11
N ARG A 133 4.90 -2.43 -4.89
CA ARG A 133 3.64 -3.09 -4.55
C ARG A 133 2.82 -2.18 -3.62
N ASP A 134 1.51 -2.31 -3.68
CA ASP A 134 0.61 -1.69 -2.71
C ASP A 134 -0.36 -2.75 -2.19
N LEU A 135 -0.36 -2.98 -0.89
CA LEU A 135 -1.22 -3.96 -0.22
C LEU A 135 -2.70 -3.64 -0.36
N SER A 136 -3.05 -2.38 -0.61
CA SER A 136 -4.44 -1.94 -0.82
C SER A 136 -4.90 -2.04 -2.28
N ASN A 137 -3.98 -2.18 -3.24
CA ASN A 137 -4.28 -2.15 -4.68
C ASN A 137 -4.29 -3.56 -5.28
N SER A 138 -5.48 -4.07 -5.62
CA SER A 138 -5.64 -5.43 -6.18
C SER A 138 -4.83 -5.65 -7.46
N VAL A 139 -4.77 -4.67 -8.37
CA VAL A 139 -4.02 -4.78 -9.62
C VAL A 139 -2.52 -4.95 -9.37
N LEU A 140 -1.97 -4.23 -8.40
CA LEU A 140 -0.55 -4.38 -8.04
C LEU A 140 -0.29 -5.69 -7.28
N ARG A 141 -1.22 -6.16 -6.45
CA ARG A 141 -1.13 -7.49 -5.81
C ARG A 141 -1.13 -8.61 -6.86
N ASP A 142 -2.03 -8.55 -7.84
CA ASP A 142 -2.11 -9.54 -8.92
C ASP A 142 -0.85 -9.51 -9.78
N LYS A 143 -0.33 -8.32 -10.08
CA LYS A 143 0.94 -8.16 -10.80
C LYS A 143 2.10 -8.80 -10.02
N PHE A 144 2.20 -8.54 -8.73
CA PHE A 144 3.20 -9.15 -7.85
C PHE A 144 3.13 -10.69 -7.92
N GLN A 145 1.93 -11.27 -7.82
CA GLN A 145 1.76 -12.73 -7.88
C GLN A 145 2.14 -13.34 -9.22
N LYS A 146 1.78 -12.68 -10.34
CA LYS A 146 2.17 -13.14 -11.68
C LYS A 146 3.69 -13.14 -11.86
N ILE A 147 4.34 -12.07 -11.42
CA ILE A 147 5.80 -11.93 -11.49
C ILE A 147 6.49 -12.95 -10.60
N LEU A 148 6.04 -13.09 -9.34
CA LEU A 148 6.53 -14.10 -8.42
C LEU A 148 6.42 -15.50 -9.05
N THR A 149 5.27 -15.85 -9.59
CA THR A 149 5.05 -17.16 -10.22
C THR A 149 6.01 -17.41 -11.38
N ALA A 150 6.25 -16.41 -12.23
CA ALA A 150 7.14 -16.55 -13.39
C ALA A 150 8.62 -16.64 -13.00
N ILE A 151 9.04 -15.93 -11.95
CA ILE A 151 10.44 -15.83 -11.53
C ILE A 151 10.81 -16.91 -10.50
N ARG A 152 9.85 -17.43 -9.73
CA ARG A 152 10.06 -18.40 -8.64
C ARG A 152 11.02 -19.54 -8.96
N PRO A 153 10.99 -20.18 -10.15
CA PRO A 153 11.93 -21.26 -10.47
C PRO A 153 13.42 -20.86 -10.43
N HIS A 154 13.71 -19.56 -10.50
CA HIS A 154 15.05 -18.98 -10.52
C HIS A 154 15.39 -18.25 -9.21
N MET A 155 14.58 -18.37 -8.16
CA MET A 155 14.84 -17.74 -6.86
C MET A 155 15.31 -18.77 -5.83
N MET A 156 16.29 -18.40 -4.99
CA MET A 156 16.69 -19.23 -3.84
C MET A 156 15.79 -19.02 -2.62
N THR A 157 15.23 -17.82 -2.46
CA THR A 157 14.41 -17.41 -1.31
C THR A 157 13.10 -16.79 -1.78
N ASP A 158 12.23 -16.45 -0.83
CA ASP A 158 11.09 -15.57 -1.10
C ASP A 158 11.55 -14.15 -1.50
N PRO A 159 10.70 -13.37 -2.20
CA PRO A 159 10.99 -11.98 -2.47
C PRO A 159 11.27 -11.20 -1.20
N ILE A 160 12.23 -10.28 -1.27
CA ILE A 160 12.54 -9.38 -0.16
C ILE A 160 11.60 -8.18 -0.26
N THR A 161 10.81 -7.94 0.78
CA THR A 161 9.91 -6.80 0.85
C THR A 161 10.49 -5.71 1.75
N LEU A 162 10.67 -4.52 1.20
CA LEU A 162 11.19 -3.35 1.91
C LEU A 162 10.08 -2.32 2.10
N THR A 163 9.97 -1.81 3.33
CA THR A 163 9.22 -0.58 3.58
C THR A 163 9.90 0.61 2.89
N PRO A 164 9.21 1.74 2.67
CA PRO A 164 9.83 2.91 2.06
C PRO A 164 11.09 3.41 2.80
N THR A 165 11.09 3.31 4.14
CA THR A 165 12.25 3.65 4.98
C THR A 165 13.41 2.68 4.78
N ALA A 166 13.15 1.37 4.76
CA ALA A 166 14.18 0.36 4.50
C ALA A 166 14.75 0.47 3.08
N ALA A 167 13.91 0.89 2.13
CA ALA A 167 14.27 1.19 0.76
C ALA A 167 14.99 2.55 0.58
N LYS A 168 15.17 3.32 1.67
CA LYS A 168 15.85 4.63 1.72
C LYS A 168 15.25 5.71 0.81
N PHE A 169 13.93 5.71 0.61
CA PHE A 169 13.27 6.86 -0.03
C PHE A 169 13.40 8.12 0.83
N GLN A 170 13.73 9.25 0.21
CA GLN A 170 13.89 10.53 0.92
C GLN A 170 12.60 10.95 1.65
N ASP A 171 11.44 10.72 1.02
CA ASP A 171 10.13 11.09 1.54
C ASP A 171 9.37 9.90 2.17
N ALA A 172 10.09 8.91 2.70
CA ALA A 172 9.52 7.66 3.23
C ALA A 172 8.33 7.88 4.19
N GLU A 173 8.40 8.89 5.05
CA GLU A 173 7.35 9.23 6.02
C GLU A 173 6.07 9.78 5.40
N THR A 174 6.09 10.15 4.12
CA THR A 174 4.94 10.66 3.37
C THR A 174 4.38 9.65 2.36
N ILE A 175 5.09 8.54 2.15
CA ILE A 175 4.62 7.43 1.32
C ILE A 175 3.56 6.64 2.08
N ALA A 176 2.48 6.25 1.38
CA ALA A 176 1.40 5.51 2.00
C ALA A 176 1.92 4.22 2.69
N PRO A 177 1.50 3.91 3.93
CA PRO A 177 2.00 2.76 4.70
C PRO A 177 1.73 1.39 4.07
N THR A 178 0.84 1.32 3.08
CA THR A 178 0.54 0.09 2.33
C THR A 178 1.48 -0.13 1.16
N VAL A 179 2.35 0.83 0.84
CA VAL A 179 3.28 0.78 -0.28
C VAL A 179 4.60 0.16 0.18
N GLU A 180 5.04 -0.84 -0.57
CA GLU A 180 6.29 -1.56 -0.34
C GLU A 180 7.06 -1.68 -1.65
N VAL A 181 8.35 -1.99 -1.54
CA VAL A 181 9.18 -2.42 -2.67
C VAL A 181 9.43 -3.91 -2.52
N ALA A 182 9.14 -4.67 -3.57
CA ALA A 182 9.52 -6.07 -3.67
C ALA A 182 10.75 -6.23 -4.54
N LEU A 183 11.75 -6.96 -4.04
CA LEU A 183 12.95 -7.38 -4.76
C LEU A 183 12.86 -8.87 -5.04
N PHE A 184 13.21 -9.26 -6.27
CA PHE A 184 13.23 -10.63 -6.75
C PHE A 184 14.65 -11.00 -7.21
N PRO A 185 15.57 -11.35 -6.29
CA PRO A 185 16.89 -11.81 -6.66
C PRO A 185 16.82 -13.15 -7.37
N THR A 186 17.56 -13.30 -8.47
CA THR A 186 17.53 -14.52 -9.29
C THR A 186 18.90 -15.13 -9.50
N VAL A 187 18.96 -16.46 -9.52
CA VAL A 187 20.20 -17.20 -9.71
C VAL A 187 20.18 -17.97 -11.02
N GLY A 188 21.34 -18.09 -11.67
CA GLY A 188 21.52 -18.90 -12.88
C GLY A 188 20.88 -18.33 -14.15
N ILE A 189 20.45 -17.06 -14.14
CA ILE A 189 19.95 -16.35 -15.32
C ILE A 189 20.59 -14.95 -15.39
N ASP A 190 20.59 -14.35 -16.58
CA ASP A 190 21.05 -12.99 -16.82
C ASP A 190 19.87 -11.98 -16.82
N LEU A 191 20.20 -10.69 -16.98
CA LEU A 191 19.21 -9.60 -17.00
C LEU A 191 18.24 -9.71 -18.18
N GLU A 192 18.69 -10.18 -19.34
CA GLU A 192 17.85 -10.33 -20.53
C GLU A 192 16.80 -11.43 -20.34
N HIS A 193 17.22 -12.57 -19.77
CA HIS A 193 16.30 -13.65 -19.42
C HIS A 193 15.30 -13.18 -18.36
N LEU A 194 15.76 -12.46 -17.33
CA LEU A 194 14.90 -11.91 -16.28
C LEU A 194 13.86 -10.92 -16.84
N GLU A 195 14.28 -10.02 -17.74
CA GLU A 195 13.36 -9.12 -18.45
C GLU A 195 12.27 -9.90 -19.20
N ASN A 196 12.68 -10.95 -19.92
CA ASN A 196 11.76 -11.80 -20.68
C ASN A 196 10.76 -12.54 -19.78
N LEU A 197 11.15 -12.99 -18.59
CA LEU A 197 10.24 -13.58 -17.61
C LEU A 197 9.21 -12.56 -17.11
N VAL A 198 9.68 -11.36 -16.73
CA VAL A 198 8.80 -10.26 -16.29
C VAL A 198 7.80 -9.92 -17.38
N LYS A 199 8.29 -9.75 -18.62
CA LYS A 199 7.45 -9.47 -19.78
C LYS A 199 6.37 -10.52 -19.98
N LYS A 200 6.73 -11.81 -20.02
CA LYS A 200 5.76 -12.91 -20.16
C LYS A 200 4.72 -12.94 -19.04
N ALA A 201 5.09 -12.52 -17.83
CA ALA A 201 4.20 -12.51 -16.67
C ALA A 201 3.12 -11.42 -16.75
N VAL A 202 3.44 -10.25 -17.29
CA VAL A 202 2.58 -9.05 -17.20
C VAL A 202 2.06 -8.54 -18.53
N TYR A 203 2.70 -8.92 -19.64
CA TYR A 203 2.34 -8.47 -20.98
C TYR A 203 1.46 -9.51 -21.66
N LEU A 204 0.22 -9.14 -21.94
CA LEU A 204 -0.68 -9.88 -22.81
C LEU A 204 -0.73 -9.14 -24.16
N PRO A 205 -0.08 -9.65 -25.22
CA PRO A 205 -0.19 -9.01 -26.53
C PRO A 205 -1.66 -9.01 -26.98
N GLY A 206 -2.13 -7.87 -27.48
CA GLY A 206 -3.43 -7.80 -28.13
C GLY A 206 -3.42 -8.67 -29.39
N LYS A 207 -4.54 -9.32 -29.71
CA LYS A 207 -4.67 -10.26 -30.86
C LYS A 207 -4.20 -9.65 -32.20
N ASP A 208 -4.26 -8.32 -32.34
CA ASP A 208 -3.91 -7.57 -33.54
C ASP A 208 -2.71 -6.62 -33.35
N ALA A 209 -1.94 -6.77 -32.26
CA ALA A 209 -0.83 -5.88 -31.96
C ALA A 209 0.34 -6.11 -32.94
N LYS A 210 0.48 -5.23 -33.94
CA LYS A 210 1.58 -5.25 -34.92
C LYS A 210 2.94 -4.86 -34.34
N LYS A 211 2.97 -4.26 -33.14
CA LYS A 211 4.18 -3.78 -32.48
C LYS A 211 4.17 -4.17 -31.02
N ASP A 212 5.33 -4.62 -30.55
CA ASP A 212 5.60 -4.81 -29.14
C ASP A 212 5.62 -3.45 -28.45
N MET A 213 4.77 -3.28 -27.44
CA MET A 213 4.68 -2.06 -26.64
C MET A 213 5.09 -2.29 -25.19
N PHE A 214 5.71 -3.42 -24.88
CA PHE A 214 6.19 -3.69 -23.54
C PHE A 214 7.22 -2.63 -23.12
N ARG A 215 7.07 -2.12 -21.89
CA ARG A 215 8.00 -1.17 -21.28
C ARG A 215 8.30 -1.64 -19.87
N LEU A 216 9.50 -2.17 -19.65
CA LEU A 216 9.93 -2.66 -18.33
C LEU A 216 9.73 -1.61 -17.22
N SER A 217 10.03 -0.33 -17.51
CA SER A 217 9.89 0.79 -16.57
C SER A 217 8.46 1.06 -16.10
N ALA A 218 7.43 0.55 -16.80
CA ALA A 218 6.04 0.61 -16.34
C ALA A 218 5.70 -0.49 -15.31
N HIS A 219 6.59 -1.47 -15.13
CA HIS A 219 6.41 -2.61 -14.25
C HIS A 219 7.41 -2.62 -13.10
N GLY A 220 8.63 -2.13 -13.31
CA GLY A 220 9.68 -2.11 -12.31
C GLY A 220 11.02 -1.67 -12.90
N VAL A 221 12.10 -2.09 -12.27
CA VAL A 221 13.48 -1.86 -12.72
C VAL A 221 14.29 -3.14 -12.53
N LEU A 222 15.30 -3.33 -13.37
CA LEU A 222 16.30 -4.39 -13.21
C LEU A 222 17.54 -3.80 -12.58
N VAL A 223 18.11 -4.53 -11.62
CA VAL A 223 19.29 -4.18 -10.82
C VAL A 223 20.34 -5.27 -10.97
#